data_AF-A0A183CS37-F1
#
_entry.id   AF-A0A183CS37-F1
#
_cell.length_a   1.000
_cell.length_b   1.000
_cell.length_c   1.000
_cell.angle_alpha   90.00
_cell.angle_beta   90.00
_cell.angle_gamma   90.00
#
_symmetry.space_group_name_H-M   'P 1'
#
loop_
_entity.id
_entity.type
_entity.pdbx_description
1 polymer ?
#
loop_
_entity_poly.entity_id
_entity_poly.type
_entity_poly.pdbx_seq_one_letter_code
_entity_poly.pdbx_strand_id
1 'polypeptide(L)'
;VGGIDEMDAGGTDRMAQKMDTDLVYGKIAVALHHLRMPTLAAIIGQMRVDVSPHLDLVEHLLRNTPLTVDAGHVYFPLIADIHLMEKMAATYEKFDLLLYQQTLLKQMPTRAINVNNSPVILERESVRRRQRFMEIVFRQFGEQHALCTDR
;
A
#
# COMPACT_ATOMS: atom_id res chain seq x y z
N VAL A 1 -46.79 17.60 14.85
CA VAL A 1 -45.64 17.81 15.76
C VAL A 1 -45.06 16.43 15.99
N GLY A 2 -44.20 15.93 15.11
CA GLY A 2 -42.73 16.12 15.13
C GLY A 2 -42.12 14.92 15.91
N GLY A 3 -41.14 14.16 15.46
CA GLY A 3 -40.37 14.13 14.24
C GLY A 3 -39.78 12.73 14.08
N ILE A 4 -39.69 12.26 12.84
CA ILE A 4 -38.88 11.12 12.41
C ILE A 4 -37.97 11.75 11.37
N ASP A 5 -36.71 11.99 11.72
CA ASP A 5 -35.60 12.25 10.78
C ASP A 5 -34.42 12.80 11.59
N GLU A 6 -33.64 11.91 12.24
CA GLU A 6 -32.28 12.24 12.67
C GLU A 6 -31.46 10.99 12.97
N MET A 7 -31.49 9.99 12.08
CA MET A 7 -30.51 8.92 12.08
C MET A 7 -30.26 8.54 10.62
N ASP A 8 -29.08 8.88 10.09
CA ASP A 8 -28.32 8.19 9.01
C ASP A 8 -27.54 9.11 8.04
N ALA A 9 -27.35 10.40 8.37
CA ALA A 9 -26.51 11.30 7.55
C ALA A 9 -24.99 11.10 7.79
N GLY A 10 -24.59 10.55 8.94
CA GLY A 10 -23.17 10.44 9.33
C GLY A 10 -22.46 9.16 8.81
N GLY A 11 -23.20 8.14 8.40
CA GLY A 11 -22.65 6.87 7.89
C GLY A 11 -22.29 6.95 6.41
N THR A 12 -23.16 7.59 5.62
CA THR A 12 -23.01 7.79 4.17
C THR A 12 -21.84 8.70 3.84
N ASP A 13 -21.64 9.79 4.59
CA ASP A 13 -20.55 10.74 4.38
C ASP A 13 -19.17 10.13 4.72
N ARG A 14 -19.10 9.30 5.77
CA ARG A 14 -17.89 8.53 6.11
C ARG A 14 -17.55 7.46 5.08
N MET A 15 -18.55 6.81 4.49
CA MET A 15 -18.33 5.85 3.41
C MET A 15 -17.85 6.55 2.13
N ALA A 16 -18.43 7.70 1.79
CA ALA A 16 -18.00 8.50 0.65
C ALA A 16 -16.53 8.95 0.78
N GLN A 17 -16.14 9.45 1.95
CA GLN A 17 -14.74 9.83 2.22
C GLN A 17 -13.76 8.65 2.12
N LYS A 18 -14.19 7.45 2.56
CA LYS A 18 -13.39 6.22 2.41
C LYS A 18 -13.22 5.83 0.95
N MET A 19 -14.30 5.89 0.16
CA MET A 19 -14.27 5.61 -1.28
C MET A 19 -13.38 6.60 -2.04
N ASP A 20 -13.43 7.89 -1.67
CA ASP A 20 -12.57 8.92 -2.25
C ASP A 20 -11.09 8.64 -1.95
N THR A 21 -10.79 8.19 -0.73
CA THR A 21 -9.44 7.82 -0.30
C THR A 21 -8.91 6.62 -1.10
N ASP A 22 -9.72 5.57 -1.26
CA ASP A 22 -9.33 4.38 -2.02
C ASP A 22 -9.13 4.67 -3.50
N LEU A 23 -9.94 5.58 -4.07
CA LEU A 23 -9.77 6.06 -5.44
C LEU A 23 -8.44 6.80 -5.61
N VAL A 24 -8.06 7.66 -4.64
CA VAL A 24 -6.77 8.36 -4.66
C VAL A 24 -5.61 7.37 -4.67
N TYR A 25 -5.60 6.37 -3.78
CA TYR A 25 -4.54 5.38 -3.74
C TYR A 25 -4.53 4.46 -4.97
N GLY A 26 -5.70 4.19 -5.56
CA GLY A 26 -5.79 3.52 -6.86
C GLY A 26 -5.11 4.31 -7.98
N LYS A 27 -5.35 5.63 -8.06
CA LYS A 27 -4.68 6.50 -9.03
C LYS A 27 -3.17 6.55 -8.80
N ILE A 28 -2.72 6.63 -7.55
CA ILE A 28 -1.29 6.62 -7.21
C ILE A 28 -0.64 5.29 -7.63
N ALA A 29 -1.29 4.14 -7.39
CA ALA A 29 -0.78 2.84 -7.82
C ALA A 29 -0.58 2.77 -9.34
N VAL A 30 -1.56 3.25 -10.11
CA VAL A 30 -1.47 3.32 -11.58
C VAL A 30 -0.33 4.26 -12.02
N ALA A 31 -0.21 5.43 -11.41
CA ALA A 31 0.88 6.36 -11.72
C ALA A 31 2.27 5.75 -11.45
N LEU A 32 2.45 5.12 -10.29
CA LEU A 32 3.70 4.42 -9.94
C LEU A 32 4.02 3.28 -10.91
N HIS A 33 3.00 2.55 -11.37
CA HIS A 33 3.17 1.52 -12.39
C HIS A 33 3.68 2.10 -13.71
N HIS A 34 3.10 3.21 -14.19
CA HIS A 34 3.57 3.90 -15.39
C HIS A 34 4.97 4.48 -15.25
N LEU A 35 5.37 4.88 -14.03
CA LEU A 35 6.73 5.31 -13.71
C LEU A 35 7.73 4.15 -13.57
N ARG A 36 7.33 2.91 -13.89
CA ARG A 36 8.14 1.69 -13.74
C ARG A 36 8.56 1.44 -12.29
N MET A 37 7.68 1.74 -11.33
CA MET A 37 7.85 1.48 -9.90
C MET A 37 6.82 0.46 -9.39
N PRO A 38 6.80 -0.78 -9.94
CA PRO A 38 5.79 -1.78 -9.64
C PRO A 38 5.76 -2.23 -8.18
N THR A 39 6.90 -2.22 -7.48
CA THR A 39 6.95 -2.62 -6.07
C THR A 39 6.28 -1.59 -5.19
N LEU A 40 6.58 -0.29 -5.41
CA LEU A 40 5.86 0.80 -4.75
C LEU A 40 4.37 0.80 -5.09
N ALA A 41 4.02 0.54 -6.36
CA ALA A 41 2.62 0.44 -6.81
C ALA A 41 1.86 -0.70 -6.12
N ALA A 42 2.52 -1.82 -5.82
CA ALA A 42 1.92 -2.89 -5.03
C ALA A 42 1.72 -2.45 -3.57
N ILE A 43 2.75 -1.85 -2.96
CA ILE A 43 2.74 -1.50 -1.52
C ILE A 43 1.73 -0.40 -1.19
N ILE A 44 1.54 0.62 -2.04
CA ILE A 44 0.56 1.70 -1.78
C ILE A 44 -0.87 1.18 -1.58
N GLY A 45 -1.19 -0.02 -2.06
CA GLY A 45 -2.47 -0.67 -1.84
C GLY A 45 -2.87 -0.82 -0.37
N GLN A 46 -1.89 -1.00 0.53
CA GLN A 46 -2.14 -1.15 1.96
C GLN A 46 -2.68 0.13 2.63
N MET A 47 -2.65 1.27 1.91
CA MET A 47 -3.19 2.53 2.37
C MET A 47 -4.71 2.63 2.20
N ARG A 48 -5.29 1.71 1.42
CA ARG A 48 -6.74 1.64 1.23
C ARG A 48 -7.43 1.20 2.51
N VAL A 49 -8.69 1.61 2.61
CA VAL A 49 -9.61 1.14 3.64
C VAL A 49 -9.98 -0.31 3.38
N ASP A 50 -10.24 -0.65 2.12
CA ASP A 50 -10.37 -2.03 1.66
C ASP A 50 -9.20 -2.41 0.72
N VAL A 51 -8.34 -3.30 1.20
CA VAL A 51 -7.18 -3.77 0.44
C VAL A 51 -7.55 -4.84 -0.59
N SER A 52 -8.68 -5.54 -0.42
CA SER A 52 -9.02 -6.75 -1.21
C SER A 52 -9.02 -6.50 -2.72
N PRO A 53 -9.68 -5.44 -3.25
CA PRO A 53 -9.64 -5.16 -4.70
C PRO A 53 -8.23 -4.88 -5.22
N HIS A 54 -7.33 -4.38 -4.37
CA HIS A 54 -5.95 -4.11 -4.76
C HIS A 54 -5.11 -5.40 -4.82
N LEU A 55 -5.40 -6.39 -3.97
CA LEU A 55 -4.70 -7.68 -4.00
C LEU A 55 -4.84 -8.38 -5.36
N ASP A 56 -5.99 -8.23 -6.03
CA ASP A 56 -6.23 -8.76 -7.37
C ASP A 56 -5.35 -8.07 -8.44
N LEU A 57 -4.97 -6.81 -8.21
CA LEU A 57 -4.12 -6.03 -9.11
C LEU A 57 -2.62 -6.30 -8.90
N VAL A 58 -2.21 -6.85 -7.75
CA VAL A 58 -0.79 -7.04 -7.41
C VAL A 58 -0.05 -7.86 -8.47
N GLU A 59 -0.66 -8.93 -8.99
CA GLU A 59 -0.03 -9.75 -10.02
C GLU A 59 0.25 -8.94 -11.29
N HIS A 60 -0.73 -8.15 -11.73
CA HIS A 60 -0.60 -7.28 -12.89
C HIS A 60 0.50 -6.23 -12.68
N LEU A 61 0.55 -5.63 -11.49
CA LEU A 61 1.53 -4.60 -11.15
C LEU A 61 2.96 -5.14 -11.16
N LEU A 62 3.18 -6.33 -10.58
CA LEU A 62 4.52 -6.91 -10.39
C LEU A 62 5.04 -7.72 -11.58
N ARG A 63 4.23 -8.01 -12.59
CA ARG A 63 4.66 -8.77 -13.78
C ARG A 63 5.91 -8.19 -14.46
N ASN A 64 6.09 -6.87 -14.38
CA ASN A 64 7.19 -6.14 -15.03
C ASN A 64 8.34 -5.76 -14.08
N THR A 65 8.42 -6.37 -12.89
CA THR A 65 9.47 -6.08 -11.89
C THR A 65 10.91 -6.19 -12.39
N PRO A 66 11.30 -7.08 -13.33
CA PRO A 66 12.68 -7.11 -13.88
C PRO A 66 13.13 -5.80 -14.52
N LEU A 67 12.18 -4.95 -14.92
CA LEU A 67 12.40 -3.68 -15.58
C LEU A 67 12.10 -2.49 -14.66
N THR A 68 12.11 -2.70 -13.34
CA THR A 68 11.83 -1.62 -12.36
C THR A 68 12.94 -0.57 -12.31
N VAL A 69 12.56 0.68 -12.02
CA VAL A 69 13.46 1.77 -11.62
C VAL A 69 13.38 2.05 -10.11
N ASP A 70 12.49 1.37 -9.39
CA ASP A 70 12.40 1.48 -7.94
C ASP A 70 13.45 0.62 -7.21
N ALA A 71 13.83 1.07 -6.02
CA ALA A 71 14.63 0.27 -5.10
C ALA A 71 13.73 -0.76 -4.38
N GLY A 72 12.91 -1.52 -5.11
CA GLY A 72 11.73 -2.24 -4.59
C GLY A 72 11.91 -2.96 -3.25
N HIS A 73 12.99 -3.72 -3.09
CA HIS A 73 13.27 -4.49 -1.88
C HIS A 73 13.49 -3.65 -0.61
N VAL A 74 13.90 -2.38 -0.73
CA VAL A 74 14.09 -1.48 0.43
C VAL A 74 12.76 -1.08 1.08
N TYR A 75 11.65 -1.24 0.36
CA TYR A 75 10.32 -0.89 0.85
C TYR A 75 9.60 -2.06 1.53
N PHE A 76 10.11 -3.29 1.42
CA PHE A 76 9.50 -4.47 2.06
C PHE A 76 9.30 -4.34 3.58
N PRO A 77 10.22 -3.75 4.37
CA PRO A 77 9.99 -3.53 5.80
C PRO A 77 8.80 -2.61 6.13
N LEU A 78 8.27 -1.89 5.13
CA LEU A 78 7.15 -0.95 5.26
C LEU A 78 5.80 -1.62 4.99
N ILE A 79 5.79 -2.90 4.60
CA ILE A 79 4.53 -3.61 4.39
C ILE A 79 3.93 -3.93 5.76
N ALA A 80 2.70 -3.49 5.96
CA ALA A 80 1.90 -3.66 7.17
C ALA A 80 0.87 -4.80 7.03
N ASP A 81 0.49 -5.13 5.79
CA ASP A 81 -0.56 -6.08 5.49
C ASP A 81 0.03 -7.45 5.11
N ILE A 82 -0.38 -8.49 5.84
CA ILE A 82 0.14 -9.86 5.65
C ILE A 82 -0.34 -10.46 4.33
N HIS A 83 -1.60 -10.25 3.96
CA HIS A 83 -2.15 -10.79 2.72
C HIS A 83 -1.49 -10.15 1.48
N LEU A 84 -1.15 -8.86 1.57
CA LEU A 84 -0.34 -8.20 0.57
C LEU A 84 1.05 -8.83 0.47
N MET A 85 1.74 -9.07 1.60
CA MET A 85 3.04 -9.75 1.57
C MET A 85 2.95 -11.14 0.94
N GLU A 86 1.96 -11.95 1.34
CA GLU A 86 1.74 -13.29 0.80
C GLU A 86 1.47 -13.25 -0.71
N LYS A 87 0.60 -12.35 -1.16
CA LYS A 87 0.28 -12.17 -2.58
C LYS A 87 1.50 -11.74 -3.38
N MET A 88 2.30 -10.80 -2.85
CA MET A 88 3.55 -10.36 -3.48
C MET A 88 4.57 -11.50 -3.55
N ALA A 89 4.75 -12.27 -2.47
CA ALA A 89 5.67 -13.41 -2.44
C ALA A 89 5.29 -14.49 -3.46
N ALA A 90 4.01 -14.88 -3.51
CA ALA A 90 3.50 -15.83 -4.50
C ALA A 90 3.66 -15.32 -5.93
N THR A 91 3.49 -14.01 -6.14
CA THR A 91 3.68 -13.39 -7.46
C THR A 91 5.15 -13.42 -7.89
N TYR A 92 6.07 -13.08 -6.99
CA TYR A 92 7.51 -13.14 -7.28
C TYR A 92 7.96 -14.57 -7.57
N GLU A 93 7.45 -15.56 -6.84
CA GLU A 93 7.70 -16.98 -7.11
C GLU A 93 7.20 -17.38 -8.50
N LYS A 94 5.95 -17.03 -8.83
CA LYS A 94 5.32 -17.35 -10.12
C LYS A 94 6.09 -16.83 -11.33
N PHE A 95 6.77 -15.69 -11.20
CA PHE A 95 7.55 -15.06 -12.26
C PHE A 95 9.06 -15.31 -12.15
N ASP A 96 9.49 -16.28 -11.35
CA ASP A 96 10.91 -16.66 -11.14
C ASP A 96 11.79 -15.50 -10.63
N LEU A 97 11.19 -14.61 -9.85
CA LEU A 97 11.86 -13.47 -9.21
C LEU A 97 12.33 -13.85 -7.80
N LEU A 98 13.09 -14.95 -7.71
CA LEU A 98 13.46 -15.60 -6.46
C LEU A 98 14.20 -14.67 -5.48
N LEU A 99 15.01 -13.73 -5.99
CA LEU A 99 15.69 -12.75 -5.13
C LEU A 99 14.69 -11.84 -4.40
N TYR A 100 13.65 -11.37 -5.09
CA TYR A 100 12.60 -10.54 -4.50
C TYR A 100 11.76 -11.35 -3.52
N GLN A 101 11.37 -12.58 -3.89
CA GLN A 101 10.63 -13.49 -3.02
C GLN A 101 11.42 -13.77 -1.72
N GLN A 102 12.67 -14.19 -1.82
CA GLN A 102 13.52 -14.50 -0.65
C GLN A 102 13.76 -13.26 0.21
N THR A 103 13.98 -12.10 -0.40
CA THR A 103 14.18 -10.85 0.35
C THR A 103 12.91 -10.45 1.10
N LEU A 104 11.73 -10.58 0.47
CA LEU A 104 10.46 -10.33 1.12
C LEU A 104 10.23 -11.31 2.28
N LEU A 105 10.44 -12.61 2.06
CA LEU A 105 10.26 -13.64 3.09
C LEU A 105 11.22 -13.48 4.28
N LYS A 106 12.44 -12.96 4.07
CA LYS A 106 13.36 -12.61 5.17
C LYS A 106 12.85 -11.45 6.02
N GLN A 107 12.06 -10.54 5.43
CA GLN A 107 11.46 -9.39 6.12
C GLN A 107 10.10 -9.71 6.74
N MET A 108 9.45 -10.82 6.33
CA MET A 108 8.15 -11.25 6.83
C MET A 108 8.12 -11.65 8.32
N PRO A 109 9.10 -12.41 8.87
CA PRO A 109 9.10 -12.78 10.28
C PRO A 109 9.57 -11.61 11.14
N THR A 110 8.69 -10.64 11.35
CA THR A 110 8.87 -9.63 12.41
C THR A 110 7.95 -9.95 13.56
N ARG A 111 8.49 -9.92 14.79
CA ARG A 111 7.68 -10.02 16.02
C ARG A 111 6.58 -8.97 16.08
N ALA A 112 6.71 -7.88 15.33
CA ALA A 112 5.81 -6.74 15.26
C ALA A 112 4.46 -7.06 14.57
N ILE A 113 4.47 -7.78 13.43
CA ILE A 113 3.25 -8.12 12.66
C ILE A 113 2.94 -9.62 12.78
N ASN A 114 3.06 -10.18 13.98
CA ASN A 114 2.63 -11.54 14.23
C ASN A 114 1.12 -11.54 14.48
N VAL A 115 0.34 -12.33 13.75
CA VAL A 115 -1.13 -12.46 13.92
C VAL A 115 -1.53 -12.83 15.36
N ASN A 116 -0.63 -13.43 16.13
CA ASN A 116 -0.86 -13.77 17.54
C ASN A 116 -0.65 -12.59 18.50
N ASN A 117 -0.20 -11.43 18.02
CA ASN A 117 -0.11 -10.23 18.83
C ASN A 117 -1.50 -9.66 19.14
N SER A 118 -1.59 -8.80 20.16
CA SER A 118 -2.84 -8.09 20.43
C SER A 118 -3.21 -7.15 19.28
N PRO A 119 -4.52 -6.93 19.02
CA PRO A 119 -4.97 -6.01 17.98
C PRO A 119 -4.37 -4.60 18.08
N VAL A 120 -4.16 -4.11 19.32
CA VAL A 120 -3.56 -2.80 19.58
C VAL A 120 -2.11 -2.71 19.07
N ILE A 121 -1.32 -3.78 19.22
CA ILE A 121 0.06 -3.82 18.73
C ILE A 121 0.07 -3.85 17.20
N LEU A 122 -0.79 -4.69 16.61
CA LEU A 122 -0.92 -4.80 15.16
C LEU A 122 -1.35 -3.49 14.51
N GLU A 123 -2.33 -2.81 15.10
CA GLU A 123 -2.81 -1.51 14.64
C GLU A 123 -1.71 -0.45 14.74
N ARG A 124 -1.00 -0.37 15.88
CA ARG A 124 0.09 0.59 16.06
C ARG A 124 1.22 0.38 15.06
N GLU A 125 1.61 -0.87 14.82
CA GLU A 125 2.65 -1.19 13.84
C GLU A 125 2.19 -0.91 12.41
N SER A 126 0.93 -1.21 12.10
CA SER A 126 0.33 -0.90 10.80
C SER A 126 0.34 0.60 10.52
N VAL A 127 -0.12 1.42 11.49
CA VAL A 127 -0.09 2.89 11.39
C VAL A 127 1.35 3.39 11.22
N ARG A 128 2.29 2.92 12.05
CA ARG A 128 3.71 3.33 11.98
C ARG A 128 4.33 3.06 10.61
N ARG A 129 4.10 1.87 10.05
CA ARG A 129 4.63 1.48 8.73
C ARG A 129 3.99 2.25 7.60
N ARG A 130 2.66 2.44 7.62
CA ARG A 130 1.93 3.26 6.64
C ARG A 130 2.36 4.71 6.67
N GLN A 131 2.53 5.30 7.85
CA GLN A 131 3.03 6.67 8.00
C GLN A 131 4.44 6.81 7.39
N ARG A 132 5.34 5.89 7.75
CA ARG A 132 6.71 5.90 7.22
C ARG A 132 6.75 5.71 5.70
N PHE A 133 5.88 4.86 5.17
CA PHE A 133 5.74 4.67 3.72
C PHE A 133 5.31 5.96 3.03
N MET A 134 4.28 6.64 3.54
CA MET A 134 3.82 7.91 2.98
C MET A 134 4.89 9.00 3.06
N GLU A 135 5.64 9.12 4.16
CA GLU A 135 6.78 10.05 4.26
C GLU A 135 7.79 9.85 3.12
N ILE A 136 8.10 8.59 2.80
CA ILE A 136 9.04 8.25 1.72
C ILE A 136 8.46 8.62 0.36
N VAL A 137 7.20 8.29 0.10
CA VAL A 137 6.51 8.66 -1.15
C VAL A 137 6.46 10.20 -1.30
N PHE A 138 6.07 10.93 -0.26
CA PHE A 138 6.04 12.39 -0.28
C PHE A 138 7.42 13.01 -0.48
N ARG A 139 8.46 12.46 0.14
CA ARG A 139 9.82 12.96 -0.08
C ARG A 139 10.28 12.73 -1.51
N GLN A 140 9.99 11.55 -2.06
CA GLN A 140 10.43 11.15 -3.40
C GLN A 140 9.75 11.97 -4.51
N PHE A 141 8.47 12.33 -4.36
CA PHE A 141 7.69 12.99 -5.42
C PHE A 141 7.28 14.44 -5.09
N GLY A 142 7.15 14.80 -3.81
CA GLY A 142 6.76 16.13 -3.36
C GLY A 142 7.88 17.16 -3.49
N GLU A 143 9.14 16.78 -3.19
CA GLU A 143 10.30 17.68 -3.37
C GLU A 143 10.61 17.94 -4.86
N GLN A 144 10.28 17.00 -5.75
CA GLN A 144 10.47 17.16 -7.20
C GLN A 144 9.54 18.22 -7.82
N HIS A 145 8.36 18.44 -7.23
CA HIS A 145 7.44 19.48 -7.70
C HIS A 145 7.89 20.89 -7.34
N ALA A 146 8.51 21.08 -6.17
CA ALA A 146 9.05 22.39 -5.76
C ALA A 146 10.19 22.87 -6.67
N LEU A 147 10.98 21.94 -7.23
CA LEU A 147 12.07 22.26 -8.15
C LEU A 147 11.62 22.53 -9.61
N CYS A 148 10.39 22.13 -9.98
CA CYS A 148 9.85 22.34 -11.33
C CYS A 148 8.98 23.59 -11.46
N THR A 149 8.58 24.23 -10.36
CA THR A 149 7.77 25.46 -10.37
C THR A 149 8.59 26.75 -10.31
N ASP A 150 9.90 26.66 -10.10
CA ASP A 150 10.83 27.81 -10.07
C ASP A 150 11.58 28.02 -11.41
N ARG A 151 10.97 27.66 -12.55
CA ARG A 151 11.52 27.93 -13.88
C ARG A 151 10.55 28.69 -14.78
#